data_AF-A0A662C269-F1
#
_entry.id   AF-A0A662C269-F1
#
_cell.length_a   1.000
_cell.length_b   1.000
_cell.length_c   1.000
_cell.angle_alpha   90.00
_cell.angle_beta   90.00
_cell.angle_gamma   90.00
#
_symmetry.space_group_name_H-M   'P 1'
#
loop_
_entity.id
_entity.type
_entity.pdbx_description
1 polymer ?
#
loop_
_entity_poly.entity_id
_entity_poly.type
_entity_poly.pdbx_seq_one_letter_code
_entity_poly.pdbx_strand_id
1 'polypeptide(L)'
;MFSNSDGKWSFSIETAETIPYSDSWWEKLLTLHMASPAEIEKVHFALGEYIGLKARDFMKNNRLKADFVASHGHTVLHKPEEKLTLQIGDGKRIAGHCGIPVV
;
A
#
# COMPACT_ATOMS: atom_id res chain seq x y z
N MET A 1 13.28 12.35 1.13
CA MET A 1 14.32 12.06 2.14
C MET A 1 13.88 12.48 3.53
N PHE A 2 14.17 11.68 4.56
CA PHE A 2 14.07 12.10 5.97
C PHE A 2 15.49 12.30 6.52
N SER A 3 15.69 13.32 7.33
CA SER A 3 16.95 13.54 8.06
C SER A 3 16.67 13.95 9.50
N ASN A 4 17.59 13.60 10.40
CA ASN A 4 17.53 14.00 11.80
C ASN A 4 18.85 14.71 12.14
N SER A 5 18.76 15.94 12.62
CA SER A 5 19.88 16.70 13.14
C SER A 5 19.48 17.31 14.49
N ASP A 6 20.23 17.02 15.55
CA ASP A 6 19.97 17.49 16.92
C ASP A 6 18.54 17.22 17.42
N GLY A 7 17.98 16.05 17.08
CA GLY A 7 16.63 15.64 17.47
C GLY A 7 15.51 16.31 16.67
N LYS A 8 15.85 17.13 15.67
CA LYS A 8 14.88 17.74 14.76
C LYS A 8 14.80 16.94 13.47
N TRP A 9 13.61 16.42 13.20
CA TRP A 9 13.30 15.77 11.93
C TRP A 9 13.03 16.80 10.84
N SER A 10 13.59 16.56 9.67
CA SER A 10 13.29 17.26 8.43
C SER A 10 12.94 16.26 7.35
N PHE A 11 12.09 16.66 6.40
CA PHE A 11 11.76 15.80 5.27
C PHE A 11 11.63 16.59 3.97
N SER A 12 11.80 15.88 2.87
CA SER A 12 11.52 16.35 1.51
C SER A 12 10.80 15.26 0.73
N ILE A 13 9.88 15.66 -0.14
CA ILE A 13 9.28 14.78 -1.15
C ILE A 13 10.16 14.87 -2.39
N GLU A 14 10.79 13.74 -2.76
CA GLU A 14 11.68 13.70 -3.93
C GLU A 14 10.90 13.56 -5.24
N THR A 15 9.87 12.72 -5.23
CA THR A 15 8.96 12.50 -6.35
C THR A 15 7.62 11.95 -5.83
N ALA A 16 6.54 12.20 -6.56
CA ALA A 16 5.20 11.72 -6.24
C ALA A 16 4.45 11.41 -7.53
N GLU A 17 3.71 10.30 -7.52
CA GLU A 17 2.85 9.89 -8.62
C GLU A 17 1.54 9.33 -8.05
N THR A 18 0.43 9.64 -8.72
CA THR A 18 -0.87 9.02 -8.43
C THR A 18 -1.21 8.08 -9.57
N ILE A 19 -1.27 6.78 -9.27
CA ILE A 19 -1.59 5.74 -10.25
C ILE A 19 -3.09 5.43 -10.11
N PRO A 20 -3.94 5.78 -11.08
CA PRO A 20 -5.36 5.48 -11.00
C PRO A 20 -5.58 3.97 -11.04
N TYR A 21 -6.55 3.49 -10.26
CA TYR A 21 -7.04 2.14 -10.40
C TYR A 21 -7.73 1.97 -11.76
N SER A 22 -7.63 0.77 -12.34
CA SER A 22 -8.51 0.42 -13.45
C SER A 22 -9.96 0.32 -12.96
N ASP A 23 -10.92 0.45 -13.87
CA ASP A 23 -12.35 0.34 -13.54
C ASP A 23 -12.67 -0.94 -12.77
N SER A 24 -12.06 -2.07 -13.17
CA SER A 24 -12.20 -3.34 -12.47
C SER A 24 -11.69 -3.34 -11.03
N TRP A 25 -10.62 -2.60 -10.74
CA TRP A 25 -10.08 -2.45 -9.39
C TRP A 25 -10.95 -1.52 -8.57
N TRP A 26 -11.41 -0.43 -9.19
CA TRP A 26 -12.32 0.52 -8.58
C TRP A 26 -13.60 -0.15 -8.10
N GLU A 27 -14.31 -0.85 -8.98
CA GLU A 27 -15.56 -1.57 -8.65
C GLU A 27 -15.35 -2.63 -7.57
N LYS A 28 -14.25 -3.38 -7.69
CA LYS A 28 -13.89 -4.44 -6.73
C LYS A 28 -13.67 -3.88 -5.33
N LEU A 29 -12.88 -2.82 -5.19
CA LEU A 29 -12.58 -2.21 -3.88
C LEU A 29 -13.79 -1.49 -3.30
N LEU A 30 -14.58 -0.81 -4.14
CA LEU A 30 -15.76 -0.06 -3.70
C LEU A 30 -16.80 -0.95 -3.00
N THR A 31 -16.99 -2.18 -3.50
CA THR A 31 -17.99 -3.12 -2.99
C THR A 31 -17.46 -4.11 -1.95
N LEU A 32 -16.15 -4.10 -1.69
CA LEU A 32 -15.47 -5.14 -0.92
C LEU A 32 -15.93 -5.23 0.55
N HIS A 33 -16.38 -4.12 1.13
CA HIS A 33 -16.91 -4.07 2.49
C HIS A 33 -18.18 -4.93 2.69
N MET A 34 -18.88 -5.27 1.61
CA MET A 34 -20.04 -6.17 1.61
C MET A 34 -19.69 -7.63 1.26
N ALA A 35 -18.42 -7.91 0.94
CA ALA A 35 -18.01 -9.21 0.46
C ALA A 35 -17.80 -10.20 1.61
N SER A 36 -17.79 -11.49 1.27
CA SER A 36 -17.46 -12.54 2.23
C SER A 36 -15.99 -12.43 2.69
N PRO A 37 -15.65 -12.91 3.90
CA PRO A 37 -14.26 -12.92 4.38
C PRO A 37 -13.29 -13.61 3.41
N ALA A 38 -13.71 -14.71 2.78
CA ALA A 38 -12.90 -15.43 1.80
C ALA A 38 -12.60 -14.58 0.55
N GLU A 39 -13.55 -13.75 0.12
CA GLU A 39 -13.33 -12.82 -0.99
C GLU A 39 -12.43 -11.66 -0.58
N ILE A 40 -12.61 -11.10 0.62
CA ILE A 40 -11.73 -10.07 1.18
C ILE A 40 -10.27 -10.58 1.22
N GLU A 41 -10.04 -11.82 1.63
CA GLU A 41 -8.71 -12.42 1.68
C GLU A 41 -8.10 -12.63 0.29
N LYS A 42 -8.89 -13.04 -0.71
CA LYS A 42 -8.41 -13.10 -2.11
C LYS A 42 -8.00 -11.71 -2.61
N VAL A 43 -8.81 -10.69 -2.34
CA VAL A 43 -8.49 -9.32 -2.74
C VAL A 43 -7.30 -8.77 -1.95
N HIS A 44 -7.14 -9.13 -0.69
CA HIS A 44 -5.97 -8.78 0.13
C HIS A 44 -4.66 -9.24 -0.52
N PHE A 45 -4.63 -10.47 -1.02
CA PHE A 45 -3.47 -11.02 -1.75
C PHE A 45 -3.26 -10.34 -3.10
N ALA A 46 -4.31 -10.21 -3.91
CA ALA A 46 -4.22 -9.58 -5.23
C ALA A 46 -3.81 -8.11 -5.15
N LEU A 47 -4.29 -7.39 -4.12
CA LEU A 47 -3.94 -5.99 -3.90
C LEU A 47 -2.49 -5.85 -3.45
N GLY A 48 -2.00 -6.77 -2.61
CA GLY A 48 -0.59 -6.80 -2.22
C GLY A 48 0.34 -6.99 -3.42
N GLU A 49 0.00 -7.89 -4.34
CA GLU A 49 0.73 -8.04 -5.61
C GLU A 49 0.68 -6.76 -6.45
N TYR A 50 -0.51 -6.18 -6.64
CA TYR A 50 -0.69 -4.95 -7.40
C TYR A 50 0.17 -3.81 -6.84
N ILE A 51 0.10 -3.54 -5.53
CA ILE A 51 0.86 -2.48 -4.88
C ILE A 51 2.36 -2.75 -5.01
N GLY A 52 2.82 -3.98 -4.77
CA GLY A 52 4.23 -4.34 -4.90
C GLY A 52 4.79 -4.11 -6.30
N LEU A 53 4.04 -4.47 -7.33
CA LEU A 53 4.40 -4.22 -8.73
C LEU A 53 4.44 -2.71 -9.04
N LYS A 54 3.45 -1.94 -8.58
CA LYS A 54 3.43 -0.48 -8.78
C LYS A 54 4.56 0.22 -8.05
N ALA A 55 4.88 -0.18 -6.82
CA ALA A 55 6.01 0.35 -6.07
C ALA A 55 7.34 0.07 -6.76
N ARG A 56 7.55 -1.17 -7.24
CA ARG A 56 8.72 -1.55 -8.03
C ARG A 56 8.88 -0.67 -9.27
N ASP A 57 7.82 -0.52 -10.04
CA ASP A 57 7.83 0.22 -11.30
C ASP A 57 8.07 1.72 -11.04
N PHE A 58 7.43 2.30 -10.03
CA PHE A 58 7.66 3.68 -9.60
C PHE A 58 9.12 3.93 -9.22
N MET A 59 9.71 3.08 -8.37
CA MET A 59 11.11 3.19 -7.97
C MET A 59 12.05 3.06 -9.18
N LYS A 60 11.79 2.09 -10.07
CA LYS A 60 12.61 1.87 -11.27
C LYS A 60 12.55 3.07 -12.23
N ASN A 61 11.36 3.58 -12.51
CA ASN A 61 11.14 4.68 -13.46
C ASN A 61 11.78 5.98 -12.97
N ASN A 62 11.76 6.22 -11.66
CA ASN A 62 12.35 7.40 -11.04
C ASN A 62 13.81 7.19 -10.56
N ARG A 63 14.40 6.01 -10.78
CA ARG A 63 15.76 5.62 -10.35
C ARG A 63 15.99 5.83 -8.85
N LEU A 64 14.97 5.55 -8.04
CA LEU A 64 15.01 5.74 -6.59
C LEU A 64 15.74 4.60 -5.89
N LYS A 65 16.36 4.92 -4.76
CA LYS A 65 16.85 3.95 -3.78
C LYS A 65 16.12 4.22 -2.47
N ALA A 66 15.13 3.39 -2.16
CA ALA A 66 14.36 3.47 -0.93
C ALA A 66 14.80 2.37 0.05
N ASP A 67 14.78 2.68 1.34
CA ASP A 67 15.08 1.71 2.40
C ASP A 67 13.92 0.74 2.64
N PHE A 68 12.67 1.22 2.50
CA PHE A 68 11.45 0.44 2.65
C PHE A 68 10.26 1.11 1.93
N VAL A 69 9.18 0.35 1.75
CA VAL A 69 7.86 0.87 1.37
C VAL A 69 6.97 0.91 2.61
N ALA A 70 6.38 2.07 2.91
CA ALA A 70 5.28 2.17 3.86
C ALA A 70 3.95 2.05 3.10
N SER A 71 3.16 1.02 3.39
CA SER A 71 1.89 0.79 2.70
C SER A 71 0.72 0.85 3.68
N HIS A 72 -0.12 1.89 3.56
CA HIS A 72 -1.41 1.94 4.26
C HIS A 72 -2.35 0.80 3.84
N GLY A 73 -2.33 0.42 2.56
CA GLY A 73 -3.29 -0.51 1.97
C GLY A 73 -4.66 0.12 1.70
N HIS A 74 -5.70 -0.70 1.70
CA HIS A 74 -7.10 -0.28 1.50
C HIS A 74 -7.96 -0.64 2.71
N THR A 75 -8.66 0.33 3.28
CA THR A 75 -9.55 0.11 4.44
C THR A 75 -10.86 -0.52 3.98
N VAL A 76 -11.15 -1.73 4.46
CA VAL A 76 -12.40 -2.45 4.18
C VAL A 76 -13.41 -2.25 5.29
N LEU A 77 -12.95 -2.18 6.54
CA LEU A 77 -13.78 -1.96 7.72
C LEU A 77 -13.19 -0.82 8.55
N HIS A 78 -14.03 0.12 8.96
CA HIS A 78 -13.68 1.21 9.85
C HIS A 78 -14.77 1.40 10.90
N LYS A 79 -14.56 0.85 12.10
CA LYS A 79 -15.49 0.92 13.23
C LYS A 79 -14.76 1.31 14.52
N PRO A 80 -14.35 2.58 14.66
CA PRO A 80 -13.54 3.02 15.79
C PRO A 80 -14.24 2.86 17.15
N GLU A 81 -15.57 3.02 17.19
CA GLU A 81 -16.42 2.72 18.36
C GLU A 81 -16.33 1.27 18.84
N GLU A 82 -16.07 0.32 17.93
CA GLU A 82 -15.83 -1.10 18.25
C GLU A 82 -14.32 -1.40 18.42
N LYS A 83 -13.45 -0.39 18.32
CA LYS A 83 -11.98 -0.53 18.27
C LYS A 83 -11.51 -1.49 17.18
N LEU A 84 -12.22 -1.53 16.06
CA LEU A 84 -11.98 -2.45 14.95
C LEU A 84 -11.69 -1.68 13.65
N THR A 85 -10.58 -2.02 13.01
CA THR A 85 -10.24 -1.58 11.67
C THR A 85 -9.66 -2.77 10.89
N LEU A 86 -9.94 -2.82 9.59
CA LEU A 86 -9.32 -3.80 8.69
C LEU A 86 -8.80 -3.09 7.45
N GLN A 87 -7.49 -3.12 7.28
CA GLN A 87 -6.78 -2.68 6.09
C GLN A 87 -6.23 -3.90 5.37
N ILE A 88 -6.38 -3.93 4.04
CA ILE A 88 -5.90 -5.02 3.18
C ILE A 88 -4.82 -4.56 2.21
N GLY A 89 -4.08 -5.53 1.66
CA GLY A 89 -2.85 -5.31 0.88
C GLY A 89 -1.72 -6.09 1.54
N ASP A 90 -1.58 -7.37 1.17
CA ASP A 90 -0.64 -8.30 1.81
C ASP A 90 0.81 -7.82 1.76
N GLY A 91 1.34 -7.37 2.89
CA GLY A 91 2.70 -6.83 3.00
C GLY A 91 3.79 -7.79 2.54
N LYS A 92 3.58 -9.11 2.71
CA LYS A 92 4.53 -10.14 2.23
C LYS A 92 4.61 -10.16 0.70
N ARG A 93 3.48 -10.10 0.01
CA ARG A 93 3.45 -9.97 -1.46
C ARG A 93 3.99 -8.63 -1.92
N ILE A 94 3.65 -7.53 -1.25
CA ILE A 94 4.23 -6.21 -1.58
C ILE A 94 5.75 -6.32 -1.55
N ALA A 95 6.33 -6.84 -0.47
CA ALA A 95 7.77 -6.99 -0.29
C ALA A 95 8.38 -7.92 -1.34
N GLY A 96 7.72 -9.06 -1.62
CA GLY A 96 8.16 -10.02 -2.63
C GLY A 96 8.22 -9.44 -4.05
N HIS A 97 7.32 -8.51 -4.39
CA HIS A 97 7.28 -7.89 -5.71
C HIS A 97 8.12 -6.60 -5.80
N CYS A 98 8.22 -5.80 -4.75
CA CYS A 98 9.00 -4.56 -4.76
C CYS A 98 10.49 -4.77 -4.43
N GLY A 99 10.84 -5.88 -3.78
CA GLY A 99 12.22 -6.27 -3.49
C GLY A 99 12.87 -5.55 -2.30
N ILE A 100 12.09 -4.80 -1.52
CA ILE A 100 12.55 -4.12 -0.30
C ILE A 100 11.58 -4.37 0.87
N PRO A 101 11.99 -4.15 2.12
CA PRO A 101 11.11 -4.28 3.28
C PRO A 101 9.84 -3.44 3.16
N VAL A 102 8.75 -3.92 3.76
CA VAL A 102 7.44 -3.26 3.77
C VAL A 102 6.96 -3.11 5.21
N VAL A 103 6.40 -1.94 5.52
CA VAL A 103 5.75 -1.60 6.79
C VAL A 103 4.30 -1.22 6.54
#